data_AF-A0AAV6ZPE1-F1
#
_entry.id   AF-A0AAV6ZPE1-F1
#
_cell.length_a   1.000
_cell.length_b   1.000
_cell.length_c   1.000
_cell.angle_alpha   90.00
_cell.angle_beta   90.00
_cell.angle_gamma   90.00
#
_symmetry.space_group_name_H-M   'P 1'
#
loop_
_entity.id
_entity.type
_entity.pdbx_description
1 polymer ?
#
loop_
_entity_poly.entity_id
_entity_poly.type
_entity_poly.pdbx_seq_one_letter_code
_entity_poly.pdbx_strand_id
1 'polypeptide(L)' 'MSPLGGGGKRKGKSKKWKEILKFPHISQCEELRRSTDEDYYNLCEKQPIGRLLFRQFCESQTDWMV' A
#
# COMPACT_ATOMS: atom_id res chain seq x y z
N MET A 1 -14.43 36.54 -20.59
CA MET A 1 -13.42 35.58 -20.10
C MET A 1 -13.55 35.51 -18.59
N SER A 2 -14.28 34.52 -18.08
CA SER A 2 -14.45 34.30 -16.64
C SER A 2 -13.39 33.28 -16.18
N PRO A 3 -12.67 33.51 -15.06
CA PRO A 3 -11.68 32.54 -14.60
C PRO A 3 -12.41 31.28 -14.15
N LEU A 4 -12.08 30.15 -14.76
CA LEU A 4 -12.58 28.84 -14.34
C LEU A 4 -12.16 28.61 -12.89
N GLY A 5 -13.17 28.50 -12.03
CA GLY A 5 -13.06 28.45 -10.59
C GLY A 5 -12.01 27.45 -10.09
N GLY A 6 -11.21 27.92 -9.14
CA GLY A 6 -10.37 27.08 -8.31
C GLY A 6 -11.21 26.09 -7.51
N GLY A 7 -10.82 24.82 -7.55
CA GLY A 7 -11.53 23.76 -6.84
C GLY A 7 -11.15 22.38 -7.36
N GLY A 8 -9.84 22.13 -7.46
CA GLY A 8 -9.29 20.89 -8.02
C GLY A 8 -9.91 19.66 -7.36
N LYS A 9 -10.35 18.73 -8.20
CA LYS A 9 -10.95 17.41 -7.94
C LYS A 9 -10.10 16.51 -7.01
N ARG A 10 -9.89 16.92 -5.76
CA ARG A 10 -9.49 16.01 -4.68
C ARG A 10 -10.77 15.29 -4.32
N LYS A 11 -10.84 13.97 -4.53
CA LYS A 11 -11.99 13.11 -4.16
C LYS A 11 -12.23 13.14 -2.63
N GLY A 12 -12.58 14.29 -2.06
CA GLY A 12 -12.71 14.52 -0.62
C GLY A 12 -11.41 14.45 0.20
N LYS A 13 -10.25 14.14 -0.39
CA LYS A 13 -9.01 13.92 0.40
C LYS A 13 -8.47 15.22 1.02
N SER A 14 -8.17 15.17 2.31
CA SER A 14 -7.49 16.25 3.06
C SER A 14 -6.22 16.72 2.36
N LYS A 15 -5.86 18.00 2.46
CA LYS A 15 -4.59 18.50 1.88
C LYS A 15 -3.36 17.78 2.44
N LYS A 16 -3.45 17.26 3.67
CA LYS A 16 -2.38 16.56 4.40
C LYS A 16 -2.49 15.04 4.36
N TRP A 17 -3.32 14.46 3.47
CA TRP A 17 -3.59 13.01 3.48
C TRP A 17 -2.31 12.15 3.41
N LYS A 18 -1.26 12.62 2.73
CA LYS A 18 0.04 11.93 2.65
C LYS A 18 0.79 11.93 3.98
N GLU A 19 0.68 12.99 4.77
CA GLU A 19 1.29 13.07 6.11
C GLU A 19 0.55 12.13 7.07
N ILE A 20 -0.79 12.09 6.98
CA ILE A 20 -1.64 11.22 7.79
C ILE A 20 -1.37 9.74 7.49
N LEU A 21 -1.19 9.39 6.22
CA LEU A 21 -0.93 8.02 5.76
C LEU A 21 0.56 7.74 5.53
N LYS A 22 1.45 8.48 6.20
CA LYS A 22 2.88 8.24 6.11
C LYS A 22 3.20 6.90 6.78
N PHE A 23 3.99 6.06 6.11
CA PHE A 23 4.42 4.80 6.70
C PHE A 23 5.33 5.03 7.91
N PRO A 24 5.20 4.19 8.96
CA PRO A 24 6.16 4.16 10.05
C PRO A 24 7.53 3.63 9.58
N HIS A 25 8.56 3.83 10.38
CA HIS A 25 9.86 3.20 10.15
C HIS A 25 9.77 1.68 10.38
N ILE A 26 10.56 0.87 9.66
CA ILE A 26 10.47 -0.60 9.72
C ILE A 26 10.66 -1.16 11.14
N SER A 27 11.47 -0.51 11.96
CA SER A 27 11.69 -0.91 13.37
C SER A 27 10.42 -0.85 14.22
N GLN A 28 9.43 -0.05 13.83
CA GLN A 28 8.15 0.07 14.53
C GLN A 28 7.17 -1.06 14.15
N CYS A 29 7.50 -1.85 13.12
CA CYS A 29 6.67 -2.95 12.64
C CYS A 29 7.02 -4.30 13.27
N GLU A 30 8.05 -4.39 14.13
CA GLU A 30 8.54 -5.67 14.66
C GLU A 30 7.49 -6.44 15.46
N GLU A 31 6.69 -5.76 16.29
CA GLU A 31 5.61 -6.40 17.04
C GLU A 31 4.49 -6.90 16.11
N LEU A 32 4.14 -6.09 15.10
CA LEU A 32 3.16 -6.48 14.08
C LEU A 32 3.65 -7.70 13.30
N ARG A 33 4.94 -7.72 12.93
CA ARG A 33 5.56 -8.87 12.25
C ARG A 33 5.47 -10.15 13.08
N ARG A 34 5.70 -10.07 14.40
CA ARG A 34 5.62 -11.23 15.31
C ARG A 34 4.20 -11.75 15.54
N SER A 35 3.22 -10.86 15.49
CA SER A 35 1.80 -11.19 15.72
C SER A 35 1.03 -11.52 14.44
N THR A 36 1.59 -11.21 13.28
CA THR A 36 1.01 -11.56 11.98
C THR A 36 1.18 -13.04 11.73
N ASP A 37 0.07 -13.73 11.46
CA ASP A 37 0.06 -15.15 11.11
C ASP A 37 0.67 -15.36 9.71
N GLU A 38 1.58 -16.33 9.58
CA GLU A 38 2.31 -16.63 8.35
C GLU A 38 1.50 -17.55 7.40
N ASP A 39 0.18 -17.34 7.33
CA ASP A 39 -0.70 -18.08 6.42
C ASP A 39 -0.73 -17.43 5.03
N TYR A 40 -0.21 -18.16 4.04
CA TYR A 40 -0.22 -17.76 2.64
C TYR A 40 -1.63 -17.41 2.14
N TYR A 41 -2.64 -18.21 2.44
CA TYR A 41 -3.99 -17.98 1.92
C TYR A 41 -4.58 -16.68 2.49
N ASN A 42 -4.34 -16.39 3.76
CA ASN A 42 -4.76 -15.12 4.35
C ASN A 42 -3.94 -13.93 3.81
N LEU A 43 -2.61 -14.01 3.74
CA LEU A 43 -1.74 -12.89 3.37
C LEU A 43 -1.73 -12.58 1.88
N CYS A 44 -1.61 -13.60 1.03
CA CYS A 44 -1.38 -13.44 -0.41
C CYS A 44 -2.66 -13.58 -1.23
N GLU A 45 -3.72 -14.21 -0.71
CA GLU A 45 -4.97 -14.38 -1.46
C GLU A 45 -6.11 -13.53 -0.90
N LYS A 46 -6.46 -13.66 0.39
CA LYS A 46 -7.63 -12.94 0.96
C LYS A 46 -7.39 -11.44 1.10
N GLN A 47 -6.22 -11.03 1.60
CA GLN A 47 -5.93 -9.63 1.85
C GLN A 47 -5.60 -8.90 0.55
N PRO A 48 -6.40 -7.89 0.12
CA PRO A 48 -6.20 -7.26 -1.18
C PRO A 48 -4.84 -6.56 -1.33
N ILE A 49 -4.34 -5.92 -0.27
CA ILE A 49 -3.04 -5.26 -0.29
C ILE A 49 -1.91 -6.29 -0.31
N GLY A 50 -2.00 -7.34 0.51
CA GLY A 50 -1.02 -8.42 0.53
C GLY A 50 -0.91 -9.14 -0.81
N ARG A 51 -2.06 -9.44 -1.45
CA ARG A 51 -2.11 -9.98 -2.82
C ARG A 51 -1.43 -9.10 -3.85
N LEU A 52 -1.65 -7.77 -3.77
CA LEU A 52 -1.00 -6.82 -4.69
C LEU A 52 0.52 -6.77 -4.48
N LEU A 53 0.98 -6.73 -3.22
CA LEU A 53 2.41 -6.73 -2.89
C LEU A 53 3.08 -8.04 -3.30
N PHE A 54 2.43 -9.18 -3.06
CA PHE A 54 2.94 -10.49 -3.46
C PHE A 54 3.07 -10.61 -4.98
N ARG A 55 2.08 -10.12 -5.73
CA ARG A 55 2.17 -10.06 -7.20
C ARG A 55 3.34 -9.19 -7.67
N GLN A 56 3.54 -8.00 -7.08
CA GLN A 56 4.67 -7.13 -7.40
C GLN A 56 6.02 -7.82 -7.11
N PHE A 57 6.09 -8.57 -6.01
CA PHE A 57 7.25 -9.38 -5.69
C PHE A 57 7.52 -10.44 -6.78
N CYS A 58 6.51 -11.22 -7.19
CA CYS A 58 6.65 -12.18 -8.27
C CYS A 58 7.07 -11.53 -9.61
N GLU A 59 6.50 -10.37 -9.94
CA GLU A 59 6.84 -9.62 -11.17
C GLU A 59 8.30 -9.11 -11.15
N SER A 60 8.85 -8.79 -9.97
CA SER A 60 10.26 -8.37 -9.83
C SER A 60 11.26 -9.54 -9.90
N GLN A 61 10.77 -10.77 -9.77
CA GLN A 61 11.54 -11.99 -9.70
C GLN A 61 11.56 -12.74 -11.05
N THR A 62 11.73 -12.00 -12.15
CA THR A 62 11.88 -12.55 -13.51
C THR A 62 13.04 -13.54 -13.68
N ASP A 63 13.99 -13.60 -12.74
CA ASP A 63 15.15 -14.50 -12.79
C ASP A 63 14.84 -15.94 -12.35
N TRP A 64 13.78 -16.17 -11.56
CA TRP A 64 13.42 -17.51 -11.06
C TRP A 64 12.47 -18.27 -11.99
N MET A 65 12.08 -17.65 -13.12
CA MET A 65 11.21 -18.22 -14.14
C MET A 65 11.96 -18.54 -15.45
N VAL A 66 13.30 -18.62 -15.42
CA VAL A 66 14.15 -19.10 -16.53
C VAL A 66 14.81 -20.42 -16.14
#